data_AF-A0A5C7PTN8-F1
#
_entry.id   AF-A0A5C7PTN8-F1
#
_cell.length_a   1.000
_cell.length_b   1.000
_cell.length_c   1.000
_cell.angle_alpha   90.00
_cell.angle_beta   90.00
_cell.angle_gamma   90.00
#
_symmetry.space_group_name_H-M   'P 1'
#
loop_
_entity.id
_entity.type
_entity.pdbx_description
1 polymer ?
#
loop_
_entity_poly.entity_id
_entity_poly.type
_entity_poly.pdbx_seq_one_letter_code
_entity_poly.pdbx_strand_id
1 'polypeptide(L)'
;MLNFGQGQFEAMGGGAIRAFEDRMLVHLRKCFPDHTAALEEEQTRVLIRHGIVRAARFDLVTERNVCKYIDVMIALGPLFDEEPSRAWAVALLEDTAARPSPSDRINALYDAVLARLKTAAAQGVVLGRG
;
A
#
# COMPACT_ATOMS: atom_id res chain seq x y z
N MET A 1 -16.49 3.29 -10.55
CA MET A 1 -15.07 2.91 -10.45
C MET A 1 -14.32 4.19 -10.08
N LEU A 2 -13.78 4.29 -8.86
CA LEU A 2 -13.17 5.53 -8.34
C LEU A 2 -11.68 5.58 -8.70
N ASN A 3 -11.21 6.71 -9.24
CA ASN A 3 -9.87 6.89 -9.80
C ASN A 3 -9.17 8.12 -9.18
N PHE A 4 -8.23 7.89 -8.27
CA PHE A 4 -7.39 8.82 -7.51
C PHE A 4 -6.22 9.40 -8.33
N GLY A 5 -6.48 9.93 -9.54
CA GLY A 5 -5.46 10.62 -10.33
C GLY A 5 -5.07 11.98 -9.73
N GLN A 6 -3.81 12.43 -9.93
CA GLN A 6 -3.29 13.72 -9.41
C GLN A 6 -4.23 14.91 -9.67
N GLY A 7 -4.88 14.98 -10.84
CA GLY A 7 -5.84 16.05 -11.18
C GLY A 7 -7.28 15.84 -10.68
N GLN A 8 -7.66 14.66 -10.20
CA GLN A 8 -9.00 14.39 -9.64
C GLN A 8 -9.04 14.60 -8.12
N PHE A 9 -7.88 14.61 -7.47
CA PHE A 9 -7.71 14.83 -6.03
C PHE A 9 -8.16 16.24 -5.59
N GLU A 10 -7.93 17.24 -6.44
CA GLU A 10 -8.36 18.63 -6.21
C GLU A 10 -9.79 18.90 -6.71
N ALA A 11 -10.25 18.16 -7.73
CA ALA A 11 -11.56 18.38 -8.37
C ALA A 11 -12.73 17.62 -7.71
N MET A 12 -12.46 16.47 -7.07
CA MET A 12 -13.46 15.74 -6.30
C MET A 12 -13.47 16.30 -4.87
N GLY A 13 -14.37 17.25 -4.60
CA GLY A 13 -14.53 17.87 -3.28
C GLY A 13 -14.41 16.85 -2.15
N GLY A 14 -13.64 17.20 -1.11
CA GLY A 14 -12.98 16.27 -0.15
C GLY A 14 -13.82 15.21 0.58
N GLY A 15 -15.13 15.10 0.31
CA GLY A 15 -16.00 14.03 0.82
C GLY A 15 -15.67 12.64 0.28
N ALA A 16 -15.34 12.48 -1.01
CA ALA A 16 -15.01 11.16 -1.58
C ALA A 16 -13.69 10.61 -1.03
N ILE A 17 -12.71 11.49 -0.81
CA ILE A 17 -11.43 11.14 -0.20
C ILE A 17 -11.62 10.78 1.26
N ARG A 18 -12.39 11.58 2.02
CA ARG A 18 -12.72 11.25 3.42
C ARG A 18 -13.42 9.89 3.55
N ALA A 19 -14.32 9.56 2.63
CA ALA A 19 -14.99 8.26 2.62
C ALA A 19 -14.04 7.11 2.26
N PHE A 20 -13.00 7.35 1.47
CA PHE A 20 -11.94 6.37 1.22
C PHE A 20 -11.00 6.24 2.43
N GLU A 21 -10.55 7.35 3.01
CA GLU A 21 -9.73 7.38 4.23
C GLU A 21 -10.41 6.61 5.35
N ASP A 22 -11.70 6.83 5.58
CA ASP A 22 -12.47 6.14 6.61
C ASP A 22 -12.52 4.61 6.38
N ARG A 23 -12.81 4.20 5.13
CA ARG A 23 -12.81 2.79 4.74
C ARG A 23 -11.42 2.15 4.89
N MET A 24 -10.36 2.85 4.51
CA MET A 24 -8.99 2.37 4.68
C MET A 24 -8.60 2.31 6.16
N LEU A 25 -9.04 3.25 6.98
CA LEU A 25 -8.73 3.25 8.40
C LEU A 25 -9.37 2.04 9.09
N VAL A 26 -10.63 1.74 8.77
CA VAL A 26 -11.30 0.51 9.24
C VAL A 26 -10.58 -0.74 8.72
N HIS A 27 -10.12 -0.74 7.46
CA HIS A 27 -9.37 -1.86 6.89
C HIS A 27 -8.05 -2.10 7.62
N LEU A 28 -7.24 -1.05 7.80
CA LEU A 28 -5.95 -1.12 8.47
C LEU A 28 -6.09 -1.54 9.93
N ARG A 29 -7.11 -1.07 10.65
CA ARG A 29 -7.37 -1.50 12.03
C ARG A 29 -7.76 -2.97 12.14
N LYS A 30 -8.40 -3.53 11.11
CA LYS A 30 -8.78 -4.95 11.06
C LYS A 30 -7.63 -5.84 10.61
N CYS A 31 -6.86 -5.43 9.61
CA CYS A 31 -5.77 -6.23 9.04
C CYS A 31 -4.46 -6.10 9.81
N PHE A 32 -4.18 -4.92 10.36
CA PHE A 32 -2.94 -4.59 11.08
C PHE A 32 -3.26 -3.92 12.43
N PRO A 33 -3.94 -4.64 13.35
CA PRO A 33 -4.29 -4.09 14.66
C PRO A 33 -3.03 -3.67 15.45
N ASP A 34 -1.93 -4.39 15.31
CA ASP A 34 -0.68 -4.10 16.02
C ASP A 34 -0.03 -2.78 15.56
N HIS A 35 0.05 -2.56 14.23
CA HIS A 35 0.57 -1.31 13.68
C HIS A 35 -0.34 -0.11 13.93
N THR A 36 -1.65 -0.32 13.99
CA THR A 36 -2.62 0.76 14.22
C THR A 36 -2.94 1.00 15.69
N ALA A 37 -2.53 0.11 16.60
CA ALA A 37 -2.73 0.29 18.04
C ALA A 37 -1.89 1.45 18.61
N ALA A 38 -0.71 1.68 18.03
CA ALA A 38 0.21 2.74 18.45
C ALA A 38 0.05 4.05 17.66
N LEU A 39 -0.66 4.03 16.52
CA LEU A 39 -0.84 5.19 15.65
C LEU A 39 -2.17 5.89 15.95
N GLU A 40 -2.11 7.21 16.06
CA GLU A 40 -3.32 8.02 16.14
C GLU A 40 -4.08 8.00 14.80
N GLU A 41 -5.38 8.28 14.85
CA GLU A 41 -6.23 8.26 13.65
C GLU A 41 -5.69 9.24 12.60
N GLU A 42 -5.28 10.44 13.01
CA GLU A 42 -4.76 11.47 12.11
C GLU A 42 -3.43 11.05 11.48
N GLN A 43 -2.54 10.36 12.23
CA GLN A 43 -1.30 9.82 11.69
C GLN A 43 -1.57 8.75 10.63
N THR A 44 -2.57 7.90 10.88
CA THR A 44 -3.02 6.88 9.91
C THR A 44 -3.58 7.54 8.64
N ARG A 45 -4.38 8.61 8.78
CA ARG A 45 -4.89 9.40 7.65
C ARG A 45 -3.76 10.04 6.84
N VAL A 46 -2.75 10.60 7.49
CA VAL A 46 -1.56 11.15 6.81
C VAL A 46 -0.84 10.08 6.00
N LEU A 47 -0.67 8.88 6.58
CA LEU A 47 -0.05 7.74 5.89
C LEU A 47 -0.88 7.28 4.68
N ILE A 48 -2.21 7.22 4.80
CA ILE A 48 -3.11 6.92 3.69
C ILE A 48 -2.95 7.96 2.57
N ARG A 49 -2.96 9.26 2.90
CA ARG A 49 -2.76 10.34 1.90
C ARG A 49 -1.41 10.23 1.21
N HIS A 50 -0.36 9.96 1.97
CA HIS A 50 0.98 9.73 1.43
C HIS A 50 0.99 8.54 0.46
N GLY A 51 0.35 7.43 0.83
CA GLY A 51 0.19 6.26 -0.02
C GLY A 51 -0.56 6.56 -1.32
N ILE A 52 -1.63 7.36 -1.28
CA ILE A 52 -2.37 7.77 -2.49
C ILE A 52 -1.48 8.56 -3.45
N VAL A 53 -0.75 9.56 -2.93
CA VAL A 53 0.13 10.41 -3.75
C VAL A 53 1.22 9.57 -4.42
N ARG A 54 1.81 8.62 -3.68
CA ARG A 54 2.84 7.74 -4.23
C ARG A 54 2.28 6.74 -5.24
N ALA A 55 1.13 6.13 -4.94
CA ALA A 55 0.43 5.22 -5.86
C ALA A 55 0.15 5.89 -7.22
N ALA A 56 -0.25 7.16 -7.21
CA ALA A 56 -0.50 7.92 -8.43
C ALA A 56 0.75 8.06 -9.32
N ARG A 57 1.97 8.06 -8.77
CA ARG A 57 3.23 8.10 -9.55
C ARG A 57 3.42 6.84 -10.42
N PHE A 58 2.82 5.73 -10.02
CA PHE A 58 2.89 4.44 -10.71
C PHE A 58 1.61 4.14 -11.53
N ASP A 59 0.79 5.16 -11.81
CA ASP A 59 -0.52 5.02 -12.47
C ASP A 59 -1.50 4.12 -11.67
N LEU A 60 -1.26 3.92 -10.37
CA LEU A 60 -2.13 3.17 -9.47
C LEU A 60 -3.24 4.06 -8.96
N VAL A 61 -4.13 4.43 -9.87
CA VAL A 61 -5.18 5.41 -9.60
C VAL A 61 -6.48 4.77 -9.11
N THR A 62 -6.72 3.47 -9.26
CA THR A 62 -7.99 2.89 -8.80
C THR A 62 -8.01 2.64 -7.28
N GLU A 63 -9.20 2.72 -6.66
CA GLU A 63 -9.38 2.45 -5.21
C GLU A 63 -8.74 1.13 -4.75
N ARG A 64 -8.88 0.09 -5.58
CA ARG A 64 -8.32 -1.24 -5.30
C ARG A 64 -6.79 -1.26 -5.39
N ASN A 65 -6.21 -0.54 -6.35
CA ASN A 65 -4.77 -0.47 -6.53
C ASN A 65 -4.13 0.35 -5.41
N VAL A 66 -4.74 1.48 -5.06
CA VAL A 66 -4.31 2.32 -3.93
C VAL A 66 -4.38 1.55 -2.61
N CYS A 67 -5.48 0.82 -2.34
CA CYS A 67 -5.61 -0.02 -1.16
C CYS A 67 -4.44 -1.00 -1.04
N LYS A 68 -4.19 -1.78 -2.10
CA LYS A 68 -3.08 -2.76 -2.14
C LYS A 68 -1.72 -2.09 -1.96
N TYR A 69 -1.53 -0.90 -2.53
CA TYR A 69 -0.30 -0.14 -2.38
C TYR A 69 -0.08 0.31 -0.92
N ILE A 70 -1.13 0.78 -0.25
CA ILE A 70 -1.07 1.14 1.17
C ILE A 70 -0.82 -0.11 2.04
N ASP A 71 -1.46 -1.24 1.75
CA ASP A 71 -1.19 -2.50 2.46
C ASP A 71 0.29 -2.92 2.35
N VAL A 72 0.85 -2.85 1.14
CA VAL A 72 2.28 -3.11 0.91
C VAL A 72 3.16 -2.10 1.66
N MET A 73 2.76 -0.84 1.67
CA MET A 73 3.45 0.23 2.39
C MET A 73 3.46 -0.01 3.92
N ILE A 74 2.38 -0.53 4.50
CA ILE A 74 2.36 -0.91 5.91
C ILE A 74 3.24 -2.13 6.17
N ALA A 75 3.21 -3.12 5.28
CA ALA A 75 3.98 -4.36 5.43
C ALA A 75 5.50 -4.17 5.25
N LEU A 76 5.92 -3.33 4.29
CA LEU A 76 7.33 -3.11 3.96
C LEU A 76 7.89 -1.84 4.61
N GLY A 77 7.05 -0.87 4.95
CA GLY A 77 7.42 0.44 5.48
C GLY A 77 7.04 1.60 4.53
N PRO A 78 6.79 2.81 5.08
CA PRO A 78 6.30 3.98 4.33
C PRO A 78 7.23 4.48 3.23
N LEU A 79 8.51 4.14 3.31
CA LEU A 79 9.57 4.57 2.40
C LEU A 79 10.15 3.42 1.56
N PHE A 80 9.41 2.31 1.39
CA PHE A 80 9.91 1.14 0.67
C PHE A 80 10.41 1.46 -0.75
N ASP A 81 9.65 2.25 -1.49
CA ASP A 81 10.10 3.41 -2.26
C ASP A 81 11.58 3.64 -2.57
N GLU A 82 12.22 4.18 -1.55
CA GLU A 82 13.51 4.84 -1.60
C GLU A 82 14.58 3.93 -1.01
N GLU A 83 14.19 2.81 -0.42
CA GLU A 83 15.11 1.88 0.20
C GLU A 83 15.77 1.00 -0.87
N PRO A 84 17.11 1.04 -1.00
CA PRO A 84 17.82 0.25 -2.01
C PRO A 84 17.65 -1.26 -1.80
N SER A 85 17.44 -1.68 -0.56
CA SER A 85 17.09 -3.07 -0.19
C SER A 85 15.74 -3.52 -0.76
N ARG A 86 14.88 -2.59 -1.19
CA ARG A 86 13.53 -2.83 -1.71
C ARG A 86 13.35 -2.37 -3.16
N ALA A 87 14.45 -2.15 -3.89
CA ALA A 87 14.43 -1.80 -5.31
C ALA A 87 13.64 -2.82 -6.18
N TRP A 88 13.58 -4.09 -5.75
CA TRP A 88 12.77 -5.12 -6.41
C TRP A 88 11.27 -4.80 -6.46
N ALA A 89 10.75 -4.07 -5.45
CA ALA A 89 9.36 -3.68 -5.38
C ALA A 89 9.03 -2.58 -6.40
N VAL A 90 9.92 -1.59 -6.51
CA VAL A 90 9.81 -0.50 -7.50
C VAL A 90 9.94 -1.08 -8.91
N ALA A 91 10.89 -1.98 -9.14
CA ALA A 91 11.06 -2.66 -10.43
C ALA A 91 9.78 -3.39 -10.88
N LEU A 92 9.04 -4.02 -9.97
CA LEU A 92 7.74 -4.65 -10.28
C LEU A 92 6.65 -3.64 -10.68
N LEU A 93 6.66 -2.44 -10.09
CA LEU A 93 5.71 -1.37 -10.39
C LEU A 93 6.02 -0.66 -11.70
N GLU A 94 7.30 -0.60 -12.06
CA GLU A 94 7.79 0.01 -13.31
C GLU A 94 7.86 -0.98 -14.49
N ASP A 95 7.62 -2.27 -14.24
CA ASP A 95 7.63 -3.35 -15.24
C ASP A 95 6.44 -3.25 -16.21
N THR A 96 6.49 -2.24 -17.07
CA THR A 96 5.49 -1.96 -18.11
C THR A 96 5.60 -2.93 -19.28
N ALA A 97 6.78 -3.50 -19.51
CA ALA A 97 7.07 -4.41 -20.60
C ALA A 97 6.40 -5.78 -20.41
N ALA A 98 6.52 -6.41 -19.23
CA ALA A 98 5.87 -7.69 -18.99
C ALA A 98 4.41 -7.52 -18.50
N ARG A 99 4.09 -6.39 -17.87
CA ARG A 99 2.74 -6.12 -17.34
C ARG A 99 2.23 -4.75 -17.78
N PRO A 100 1.44 -4.68 -18.87
CA PRO A 100 0.93 -3.40 -19.36
C PRO A 100 -0.09 -2.77 -18.42
N SER A 101 -0.81 -3.57 -17.62
CA SER A 101 -1.84 -3.08 -16.71
C SER A 101 -1.27 -2.72 -15.33
N PRO A 102 -1.53 -1.50 -14.81
CA PRO A 102 -1.07 -1.08 -13.48
C PRO A 102 -1.61 -1.98 -12.36
N SER A 103 -2.85 -2.46 -12.52
CA SER A 103 -3.47 -3.41 -11.59
C SER A 103 -2.74 -4.75 -11.51
N ASP A 104 -2.12 -5.20 -12.60
CA ASP A 104 -1.39 -6.46 -12.64
C ASP A 104 -0.04 -6.35 -11.91
N ARG A 105 0.64 -5.21 -12.08
CA ARG A 105 1.89 -4.87 -11.39
C ARG A 105 1.71 -4.83 -9.88
N ILE A 106 0.71 -4.10 -9.38
CA ILE A 106 0.45 -4.04 -7.94
C ILE A 106 -0.03 -5.38 -7.39
N ASN A 107 -0.76 -6.18 -8.16
CA ASN A 107 -1.12 -7.54 -7.76
C ASN A 107 0.12 -8.43 -7.61
N ALA A 108 1.04 -8.38 -8.57
CA ALA A 108 2.28 -9.13 -8.51
C ALA A 108 3.14 -8.69 -7.33
N LEU A 109 3.23 -7.37 -7.07
CA LEU A 109 3.93 -6.85 -5.90
C LEU A 109 3.28 -7.34 -4.59
N TYR A 110 1.96 -7.23 -4.49
CA TYR A 110 1.20 -7.67 -3.31
C TYR A 110 1.40 -9.16 -3.04
N ASP A 111 1.32 -10.00 -4.07
CA ASP A 111 1.55 -11.45 -3.94
C ASP A 111 2.99 -11.76 -3.51
N ALA A 112 3.97 -11.08 -4.10
CA ALA A 112 5.38 -11.22 -3.75
C ALA A 112 5.70 -10.80 -2.31
N VAL A 113 5.00 -9.78 -1.78
CA VAL A 113 5.09 -9.38 -0.37
C VAL A 113 4.42 -10.41 0.52
N LEU A 114 3.20 -10.84 0.18
CA LEU A 114 2.48 -11.85 0.96
C LEU A 114 3.25 -13.17 1.04
N ALA A 115 3.87 -13.61 -0.06
CA ALA A 115 4.74 -14.77 -0.09
C ALA A 115 5.95 -14.59 0.84
N ARG A 116 6.60 -13.42 0.84
CA ARG A 116 7.71 -13.10 1.74
C ARG A 116 7.27 -13.05 3.20
N LEU A 117 6.10 -12.48 3.50
CA LEU A 117 5.54 -12.45 4.86
C LEU A 117 5.19 -13.86 5.35
N LYS A 118 4.61 -14.71 4.49
CA LYS A 118 4.35 -16.12 4.81
C LYS A 118 5.64 -16.89 5.07
N THR A 119 6.66 -16.69 4.24
CA THR A 119 7.98 -17.30 4.45
C THR A 119 8.63 -16.75 5.71
N ALA A 120 8.57 -15.45 5.97
CA ALA A 120 9.09 -14.83 7.17
C ALA A 120 8.33 -15.25 8.44
N ALA A 121 7.02 -15.50 8.37
CA ALA A 121 6.25 -16.06 9.47
C ALA A 121 6.60 -17.54 9.70
N ALA A 122 6.78 -18.30 8.63
CA ALA A 122 7.24 -19.69 8.70
C ALA A 122 8.69 -19.79 9.25
N GLN A 123 9.55 -18.82 8.94
CA GLN A 123 10.92 -18.73 9.45
C GLN A 123 11.02 -17.99 10.80
N GLY A 124 10.05 -17.16 11.14
CA GLY A 124 9.91 -16.44 12.42
C GLY A 124 9.33 -17.32 13.53
N VAL A 125 8.65 -18.42 13.19
CA VAL A 125 8.35 -19.52 14.12
C VAL A 125 9.64 -20.21 14.61
N VAL A 126 10.78 -20.01 13.94
CA VAL A 126 12.10 -20.55 14.35
C VAL A 126 12.92 -19.58 15.21
N LEU A 127 12.50 -18.33 15.42
CA LEU A 127 13.19 -17.40 16.35
C LEU A 127 12.35 -17.12 17.61
N GLY A 128 11.67 -18.17 18.09
CA GLY A 128 11.03 -18.22 19.39
C GLY A 128 11.44 -19.48 20.16
N ARG A 129 12.73 -19.76 20.30
CA ARG A 129 13.26 -20.74 21.28
C ARG A 129 14.70 -20.39 21.67
N GLY A 130 14.90 -20.14 22.97
CA GLY A 130 16.21 -20.09 23.62
C GLY A 130 16.28 -19.02 24.67
#